data_AF-A0A7X0VRD8-F1
#
_entry.id   AF-A0A7X0VRD8-F1
#
_cell.length_a   1.000
_cell.length_b   1.000
_cell.length_c   1.000
_cell.angle_alpha   90.00
_cell.angle_beta   90.00
_cell.angle_gamma   90.00
#
_symmetry.space_group_name_H-M   'P 1'
#
loop_
_entity.id
_entity.type
_entity.pdbx_description
1 polymer ?
#
loop_
_entity_poly.entity_id
_entity_poly.type
_entity_poly.pdbx_seq_one_letter_code
_entity_poly.pdbx_strand_id
1 'polypeptide(L)'
;MKKIILAAMLVSSMTIGIMGCSTINDGKNDNTEKADKDTNDVIAEEQKENADDNKPVANSTNKLEDNNKSSQDYTKNDGDASQEKPLASNDNIKEKVYSENNITEKIKNYIINDQENKPEAQKIKWSKTFLDQVDIESLYKKYIANAGKTDDLESFANYINLNAPISSGWEDLFKKDLYDAYGEKVVRLEPLKDNLYQAYIVKDGSEVPYVVVSSRTGYFHG
;
A
#
# COMPACT_ATOMS: atom_id res chain seq x y z
N MET A 1 -46.20 -17.11 -32.54
CA MET A 1 -45.65 -18.48 -32.69
C MET A 1 -44.55 -18.66 -31.66
N LYS A 2 -44.72 -19.67 -30.78
CA LYS A 2 -43.87 -19.99 -29.63
C LYS A 2 -42.51 -20.56 -30.08
N LYS A 3 -41.42 -20.19 -29.40
CA LYS A 3 -40.29 -21.09 -29.12
C LYS A 3 -39.76 -20.77 -27.72
N ILE A 4 -40.24 -21.50 -26.73
CA ILE A 4 -39.68 -21.55 -25.37
C ILE A 4 -38.66 -22.68 -25.42
N ILE A 5 -37.38 -22.34 -25.22
CA ILE A 5 -36.29 -23.31 -25.10
C ILE A 5 -36.13 -23.60 -23.61
N LEU A 6 -36.60 -24.78 -23.20
CA LEU A 6 -36.36 -25.36 -21.87
C LEU A 6 -35.00 -26.06 -21.91
N ALA A 7 -33.99 -25.52 -21.23
CA ALA A 7 -32.75 -26.21 -20.95
C ALA A 7 -32.87 -26.90 -19.58
N ALA A 8 -32.89 -28.22 -19.58
CA ALA A 8 -32.96 -29.04 -18.38
C ALA A 8 -31.60 -29.03 -17.64
N MET A 9 -31.63 -28.63 -16.37
CA MET A 9 -30.53 -28.83 -15.43
C MET A 9 -30.35 -30.32 -15.13
N LEU A 10 -29.16 -30.85 -15.40
CA LEU A 10 -28.72 -32.15 -14.89
C LEU A 10 -27.91 -31.92 -13.61
N VAL A 11 -28.55 -32.19 -12.48
CA VAL A 11 -27.92 -32.20 -11.14
C VAL A 11 -27.20 -33.55 -10.99
N SER A 12 -25.88 -33.55 -11.15
CA SER A 12 -25.03 -34.71 -10.83
C SER A 12 -24.46 -34.54 -9.43
N SER A 13 -25.19 -35.02 -8.42
CA SER A 13 -24.71 -35.12 -7.04
C SER A 13 -23.73 -36.29 -6.92
N MET A 14 -22.43 -35.99 -6.83
CA MET A 14 -21.41 -36.97 -6.48
C MET A 14 -21.11 -36.83 -4.99
N THR A 15 -21.79 -37.64 -4.16
CA THR A 15 -21.44 -37.87 -2.77
C THR A 15 -20.24 -38.80 -2.71
N ILE A 16 -19.09 -38.30 -2.26
CA ILE A 16 -17.95 -39.14 -1.88
C ILE A 16 -17.93 -39.22 -0.35
N GLY A 17 -17.86 -40.47 0.11
CA GLY A 17 -18.06 -40.88 1.49
C GLY A 17 -16.94 -40.48 2.45
N ILE A 18 -17.35 -40.43 3.71
CA ILE A 18 -16.55 -40.29 4.90
C ILE A 18 -15.76 -41.60 5.11
N MET A 19 -14.44 -41.49 5.24
CA MET A 19 -13.62 -42.47 5.96
C MET A 19 -12.67 -41.70 6.86
N GLY A 20 -12.93 -41.79 8.17
CA GLY A 20 -12.02 -41.32 9.20
C GLY A 20 -10.93 -42.34 9.51
N CYS A 21 -9.89 -41.86 10.16
CA CYS A 21 -9.14 -42.58 11.19
C CYS A 21 -8.58 -41.55 12.17
N SER A 22 -9.03 -41.63 13.42
CA SER A 22 -8.43 -40.95 14.57
C SER A 22 -7.01 -41.47 14.82
N THR A 23 -6.15 -40.58 15.30
CA THR A 23 -5.20 -40.94 16.37
C THR A 23 -5.16 -39.80 17.37
N ILE A 24 -5.81 -40.06 18.50
CA ILE A 24 -5.57 -39.41 19.79
C ILE A 24 -4.14 -39.80 20.20
N ASN A 25 -3.34 -38.82 20.61
CA ASN A 25 -2.18 -39.07 21.42
C ASN A 25 -2.27 -38.16 22.65
N ASP A 26 -2.75 -38.75 23.74
CA ASP A 26 -2.67 -38.19 25.08
C ASP A 26 -1.20 -38.19 25.52
N GLY A 27 -0.66 -37.00 25.77
CA GLY A 27 0.67 -36.77 26.33
C GLY A 27 0.58 -35.74 27.44
N LYS A 28 -0.13 -36.09 28.51
CA LYS A 28 -0.17 -35.37 29.78
C LYS A 28 1.22 -35.46 30.44
N ASN A 29 1.87 -34.33 30.64
CA ASN A 29 2.90 -34.19 31.67
C ASN A 29 2.58 -32.93 32.48
N ASP A 30 1.88 -33.15 33.59
CA ASP A 30 1.86 -32.23 34.71
C ASP A 30 3.25 -32.25 35.35
N ASN A 31 3.85 -31.07 35.54
CA ASN A 31 4.70 -30.83 36.71
C ASN A 31 4.38 -29.43 37.22
N THR A 32 3.57 -29.42 38.28
CA THR A 32 3.39 -28.28 39.16
C THR A 32 4.51 -28.34 40.19
N GLU A 33 5.31 -27.29 40.31
CA GLU A 33 6.00 -27.01 41.56
C GLU A 33 5.80 -25.54 41.89
N LYS A 34 4.98 -25.32 42.93
CA LYS A 34 4.87 -24.07 43.66
C LYS A 34 6.03 -24.00 44.66
N ALA A 35 6.64 -22.84 44.78
CA ALA A 35 7.19 -22.37 46.06
C ALA A 35 7.02 -20.86 46.16
N ASP A 36 6.16 -20.45 47.09
CA ASP A 36 5.96 -19.08 47.55
C ASP A 36 7.19 -18.59 48.34
N LYS A 37 7.53 -17.30 48.21
CA LYS A 37 7.88 -16.46 49.37
C LYS A 37 7.81 -14.96 49.06
N ASP A 38 6.87 -14.30 49.75
CA ASP A 38 6.87 -12.87 50.07
C ASP A 38 8.20 -12.41 50.67
N THR A 39 8.57 -11.14 50.45
CA THR A 39 8.62 -10.07 51.49
C THR A 39 9.00 -8.72 50.84
N ASN A 40 8.27 -7.67 51.22
CA ASN A 40 8.49 -6.25 50.92
C ASN A 40 9.89 -5.74 51.31
N ASP A 41 10.42 -4.73 50.60
CA ASP A 41 10.72 -3.42 51.23
C ASP A 41 10.97 -2.29 50.22
N VAL A 42 10.62 -1.08 50.63
CA VAL A 42 10.80 0.20 49.94
C VAL A 42 12.14 0.82 50.38
N ILE A 43 12.78 1.62 49.51
CA ILE A 43 13.36 2.98 49.78
C ILE A 43 14.54 3.32 48.85
N ALA A 44 14.32 4.41 48.10
CA ALA A 44 15.16 5.56 47.69
C ALA A 44 16.52 5.42 46.96
N GLU A 45 16.60 6.23 45.88
CA GLU A 45 17.64 7.22 45.46
C GLU A 45 19.13 6.81 45.58
N GLU A 46 20.04 7.10 44.63
CA GLU A 46 20.25 8.32 43.86
C GLU A 46 21.45 8.13 42.87
N GLN A 47 21.59 9.07 41.92
CA GLN A 47 22.79 9.45 41.12
C GLN A 47 23.07 8.65 39.83
N LYS A 48 23.51 9.22 38.70
CA LYS A 48 23.71 10.59 38.15
C LYS A 48 24.07 10.34 36.66
N GLU A 49 23.77 11.27 35.75
CA GLU A 49 24.76 11.96 34.90
C GLU A 49 24.09 12.74 33.73
N ASN A 50 24.79 13.79 33.34
CA ASN A 50 24.38 15.01 32.63
C ASN A 50 24.36 14.89 31.11
N ALA A 51 23.54 15.75 30.47
CA ALA A 51 23.74 16.45 29.19
C ALA A 51 22.40 17.15 28.87
N ASP A 52 22.25 18.27 28.17
CA ASP A 52 23.11 19.31 27.61
C ASP A 52 22.07 20.30 27.03
N ASP A 53 22.04 21.55 27.49
CA ASP A 53 21.11 22.56 26.97
C ASP A 53 21.85 23.88 26.82
N ASN A 54 22.13 24.27 25.57
CA ASN A 54 22.15 25.68 25.21
C ASN A 54 21.79 25.93 23.74
N LYS A 55 20.77 26.76 23.59
CA LYS A 55 20.19 27.38 22.40
C LYS A 55 21.13 28.51 21.85
N PRO A 56 20.81 29.23 20.76
CA PRO A 56 21.68 29.46 19.61
C PRO A 56 22.29 30.87 19.60
N VAL A 57 23.40 31.05 18.89
CA VAL A 57 23.94 32.39 18.62
C VAL A 57 24.23 32.54 17.12
N ALA A 58 23.63 33.58 16.56
CA ALA A 58 23.88 34.13 15.25
C ALA A 58 25.32 34.65 15.12
N ASN A 59 25.87 34.65 13.90
CA ASN A 59 26.67 35.79 13.44
C ASN A 59 26.83 35.81 11.92
N SER A 60 26.77 37.04 11.42
CA SER A 60 26.83 37.43 10.01
C SER A 60 28.27 37.59 9.51
N THR A 61 28.34 37.69 8.18
CA THR A 61 29.27 38.49 7.35
C THR A 61 30.55 37.81 6.88
N ASN A 62 30.64 37.59 5.56
CA ASN A 62 31.62 38.32 4.73
C ASN A 62 31.15 38.43 3.27
N LYS A 63 31.55 39.55 2.69
CA LYS A 63 31.15 40.17 1.43
C LYS A 63 32.34 40.09 0.44
N LEU A 64 32.02 40.31 -0.85
CA LEU A 64 32.89 40.58 -2.02
C LEU A 64 33.34 39.30 -2.77
N GLU A 65 33.23 39.18 -4.10
CA GLU A 65 33.30 40.22 -5.13
C GLU A 65 32.64 39.77 -6.47
N ASP A 66 32.16 40.78 -7.21
CA ASP A 66 31.64 40.75 -8.58
C ASP A 66 32.63 40.18 -9.62
N ASN A 67 32.11 39.67 -10.75
CA ASN A 67 32.51 40.11 -12.09
C ASN A 67 31.51 39.66 -13.17
N ASN A 68 30.80 40.66 -13.73
CA ASN A 68 30.04 40.64 -14.98
C ASN A 68 30.89 40.18 -16.19
N LYS A 69 30.26 39.57 -17.21
CA LYS A 69 30.15 40.17 -18.58
C LYS A 69 29.32 39.31 -19.54
N SER A 70 28.22 39.90 -20.00
CA SER A 70 27.45 39.57 -21.20
C SER A 70 28.19 39.96 -22.48
N SER A 71 28.00 39.23 -23.59
CA SER A 71 27.68 39.85 -24.91
C SER A 71 27.31 38.81 -25.97
N GLN A 72 26.24 39.15 -26.71
CA GLN A 72 25.81 38.64 -28.02
C GLN A 72 26.84 38.97 -29.12
N ASP A 73 26.80 38.29 -30.27
CA ASP A 73 26.29 38.82 -31.55
C ASP A 73 26.53 37.81 -32.70
N TYR A 74 25.75 37.96 -33.76
CA TYR A 74 25.43 37.11 -34.90
C TYR A 74 26.42 37.26 -36.06
N THR A 75 26.55 36.26 -36.95
CA THR A 75 26.43 36.49 -38.42
C THR A 75 26.20 35.20 -39.23
N LYS A 76 25.39 35.36 -40.28
CA LYS A 76 24.95 34.42 -41.34
C LYS A 76 26.08 33.99 -42.29
N ASN A 77 25.87 32.86 -43.00
CA ASN A 77 26.12 32.77 -44.43
C ASN A 77 25.22 31.70 -45.08
N ASP A 78 24.61 32.08 -46.20
CA ASP A 78 23.77 31.29 -47.11
C ASP A 78 24.60 30.34 -47.99
N GLY A 79 23.99 29.25 -48.49
CA GLY A 79 24.54 28.49 -49.61
C GLY A 79 23.99 27.09 -49.86
N ASP A 80 22.91 27.03 -50.65
CA ASP A 80 22.63 26.04 -51.71
C ASP A 80 22.11 24.62 -51.40
N ALA A 81 21.23 24.18 -52.30
CA ALA A 81 20.28 23.09 -52.20
C ALA A 81 20.87 21.71 -52.53
N SER A 82 20.37 20.69 -51.82
CA SER A 82 20.07 19.38 -52.40
C SER A 82 19.03 18.65 -51.57
N GLN A 83 17.95 18.27 -52.22
CA GLN A 83 16.90 17.45 -51.65
C GLN A 83 17.42 16.01 -51.53
N GLU A 84 17.68 15.57 -50.29
CA GLU A 84 17.60 14.16 -49.95
C GLU A 84 16.53 13.96 -48.88
N LYS A 85 15.55 13.13 -49.25
CA LYS A 85 14.45 12.67 -48.41
C LYS A 85 15.03 11.95 -47.18
N PRO A 86 14.79 12.42 -45.94
CA PRO A 86 15.13 11.63 -44.77
C PRO A 86 14.16 10.45 -44.71
N LEU A 87 14.71 9.24 -44.83
CA LEU A 87 14.07 8.03 -44.35
C LEU A 87 13.64 8.26 -42.90
N ALA A 88 12.39 7.91 -42.60
CA ALA A 88 11.78 8.03 -41.29
C ALA A 88 12.74 7.52 -40.21
N SER A 89 13.24 8.45 -39.40
CA SER A 89 13.97 8.12 -38.20
C SER A 89 12.96 7.47 -37.27
N ASN A 90 13.14 6.18 -37.01
CA ASN A 90 12.35 5.41 -36.06
C ASN A 90 12.16 6.22 -34.78
N ASP A 91 10.90 6.47 -34.43
CA ASP A 91 10.52 7.08 -33.18
C ASP A 91 11.25 6.35 -32.05
N ASN A 92 12.02 7.14 -31.31
CA ASN A 92 12.64 6.72 -30.07
C ASN A 92 11.55 6.15 -29.16
N ILE A 93 11.44 4.81 -29.09
CA ILE A 93 10.83 4.15 -27.95
C ILE A 93 11.72 4.50 -26.77
N LYS A 94 11.40 5.59 -26.08
CA LYS A 94 12.01 5.93 -24.80
C LYS A 94 11.59 4.83 -23.84
N GLU A 95 12.48 3.86 -23.64
CA GLU A 95 12.36 2.84 -22.61
C GLU A 95 12.08 3.56 -21.29
N LYS A 96 10.87 3.38 -20.75
CA LYS A 96 10.35 4.17 -19.63
C LYS A 96 10.88 3.58 -18.33
N VAL A 97 12.18 3.69 -18.12
CA VAL A 97 12.83 3.20 -16.90
C VAL A 97 12.46 4.08 -15.72
N TYR A 98 11.88 3.50 -14.67
CA TYR A 98 11.62 4.19 -13.41
C TYR A 98 12.79 4.02 -12.45
N SER A 99 13.26 5.15 -11.91
CA SER A 99 14.28 5.17 -10.87
C SER A 99 13.62 5.22 -9.50
N GLU A 100 14.36 4.83 -8.45
CA GLU A 100 13.87 4.84 -7.06
C GLU A 100 13.29 6.22 -6.67
N ASN A 101 13.90 7.31 -7.14
CA ASN A 101 13.51 8.67 -6.78
C ASN A 101 12.18 9.13 -7.42
N ASN A 102 11.66 8.44 -8.44
CA ASN A 102 10.43 8.84 -9.12
C ASN A 102 9.33 7.78 -9.13
N ILE A 103 9.61 6.57 -8.64
CA ILE A 103 8.64 5.47 -8.67
C ILE A 103 7.48 5.72 -7.70
N THR A 104 7.75 6.29 -6.53
CA THR A 104 6.74 6.47 -5.46
C THR A 104 5.54 7.28 -5.91
N GLU A 105 5.75 8.47 -6.48
CA GLU A 105 4.64 9.30 -6.96
C GLU A 105 3.91 8.66 -8.13
N LYS A 106 4.66 8.07 -9.07
CA LYS A 106 4.10 7.43 -10.26
C LYS A 106 3.22 6.25 -9.90
N ILE A 107 3.66 5.40 -8.97
CA ILE A 107 2.89 4.23 -8.57
C ILE A 107 1.68 4.60 -7.72
N LYS A 108 1.79 5.62 -6.84
CA LYS A 108 0.65 6.16 -6.11
C LYS A 108 -0.40 6.70 -7.08
N ASN A 109 0.02 7.48 -8.07
CA ASN A 109 -0.90 7.99 -9.09
C ASN A 109 -1.52 6.86 -9.92
N TYR A 110 -0.74 5.84 -10.29
CA TYR A 110 -1.25 4.66 -10.97
C TYR A 110 -2.36 3.97 -10.16
N ILE A 111 -2.09 3.64 -8.90
CA ILE A 111 -3.06 2.93 -8.05
C ILE A 111 -4.33 3.77 -7.80
N ILE A 112 -4.20 5.08 -7.58
CA ILE A 112 -5.36 5.93 -7.21
C ILE A 112 -6.16 6.41 -8.42
N ASN A 113 -5.49 6.76 -9.53
CA ASN A 113 -6.11 7.48 -10.65
C ASN A 113 -6.01 6.75 -11.99
N ASP A 114 -4.84 6.18 -12.32
CA ASP A 114 -4.49 5.80 -13.70
C ASP A 114 -4.67 4.29 -13.95
N GLN A 115 -5.93 3.84 -13.90
CA GLN A 115 -6.37 2.46 -14.24
C GLN A 115 -7.64 2.45 -15.13
N GLU A 116 -7.92 3.54 -15.84
CA GLU A 116 -9.20 3.75 -16.55
C GLU A 116 -9.48 2.71 -17.65
N ASN A 117 -8.44 2.16 -18.26
CA ASN A 117 -8.56 1.14 -19.30
C ASN A 117 -8.97 -0.25 -18.76
N LYS A 118 -9.12 -0.41 -17.45
CA LYS A 118 -9.47 -1.68 -16.81
C LYS A 118 -10.94 -1.69 -16.35
N PRO A 119 -11.63 -2.84 -16.49
CA PRO A 119 -12.90 -3.05 -15.81
C PRO A 119 -12.77 -2.82 -14.30
N GLU A 120 -13.82 -2.30 -13.67
CA GLU A 120 -13.81 -1.95 -12.25
C GLU A 120 -13.39 -3.10 -11.32
N ALA A 121 -13.74 -4.34 -11.69
CA ALA A 121 -13.37 -5.55 -10.96
C ALA A 121 -11.87 -5.93 -11.05
N GLN A 122 -11.15 -5.38 -12.03
CA GLN A 122 -9.71 -5.63 -12.24
C GLN A 122 -8.84 -4.50 -11.68
N LYS A 123 -9.43 -3.39 -11.24
CA LYS A 123 -8.67 -2.28 -10.67
C LYS A 123 -8.15 -2.68 -9.30
N ILE A 124 -6.90 -2.32 -9.04
CA ILE A 124 -6.31 -2.34 -7.70
C ILE A 124 -6.92 -1.17 -6.94
N LYS A 125 -7.48 -1.43 -5.75
CA LYS A 125 -8.20 -0.42 -4.98
C LYS A 125 -7.60 -0.27 -3.59
N TRP A 126 -7.26 0.97 -3.27
CA TRP A 126 -6.61 1.36 -2.04
C TRP A 126 -7.24 2.65 -1.51
N SER A 127 -7.35 2.74 -0.19
CA SER A 127 -7.50 4.06 0.44
C SER A 127 -6.20 4.84 0.25
N LYS A 128 -6.33 6.14 -0.04
CA LYS A 128 -5.18 7.03 -0.14
C LYS A 128 -4.39 7.09 1.18
N THR A 129 -5.09 7.14 2.32
CA THR A 129 -4.45 7.24 3.64
C THR A 129 -3.64 5.99 3.95
N PHE A 130 -4.13 4.81 3.54
CA PHE A 130 -3.40 3.55 3.66
C PHE A 130 -2.18 3.50 2.74
N LEU A 131 -2.36 3.85 1.47
CA LEU A 131 -1.27 3.82 0.50
C LEU A 131 -0.15 4.81 0.88
N ASP A 132 -0.50 5.92 1.52
CA ASP A 132 0.46 6.91 2.00
C ASP A 132 1.33 6.41 3.15
N GLN A 133 0.90 5.39 3.89
CA GLN A 133 1.70 4.75 4.96
C GLN A 133 2.66 3.69 4.44
N VAL A 134 2.56 3.30 3.17
CA VAL A 134 3.40 2.24 2.60
C VAL A 134 4.79 2.78 2.27
N ASP A 135 5.83 2.09 2.75
CA ASP A 135 7.20 2.29 2.28
C ASP A 135 7.39 1.68 0.89
N ILE A 136 6.99 2.46 -0.12
CA ILE A 136 7.02 2.08 -1.53
C ILE A 136 8.45 1.87 -2.04
N GLU A 137 9.41 2.67 -1.58
CA GLU A 137 10.80 2.55 -2.02
C GLU A 137 11.42 1.22 -1.57
N SER A 138 11.19 0.83 -0.32
CA SER A 138 11.63 -0.46 0.19
C SER A 138 10.95 -1.63 -0.53
N LEU A 139 9.65 -1.51 -0.86
CA LEU A 139 8.95 -2.51 -1.66
C LEU A 139 9.50 -2.58 -3.08
N TYR A 140 9.85 -1.45 -3.70
CA TYR A 140 10.42 -1.41 -5.04
C TYR A 140 11.78 -2.10 -5.09
N LYS A 141 12.66 -1.85 -4.10
CA LYS A 141 13.95 -2.55 -3.98
C LYS A 141 13.77 -4.06 -3.89
N LYS A 142 12.80 -4.53 -3.09
CA LYS A 142 12.46 -5.95 -2.99
C LYS A 142 11.90 -6.50 -4.30
N TYR A 143 11.05 -5.74 -4.99
CA TYR A 143 10.47 -6.12 -6.27
C TYR A 143 11.57 -6.32 -7.33
N ILE A 144 12.50 -5.38 -7.47
CA ILE A 144 13.63 -5.48 -8.41
C ILE A 144 14.59 -6.60 -8.03
N ALA A 145 14.89 -6.79 -6.74
CA ALA A 145 15.73 -7.90 -6.27
C ALA A 145 15.14 -9.28 -6.62
N ASN A 146 13.82 -9.38 -6.77
CA ASN A 146 13.11 -10.57 -7.23
C ASN A 146 12.85 -10.58 -8.74
N ALA A 147 13.73 -9.94 -9.53
CA ALA A 147 13.67 -9.84 -10.99
C ALA A 147 12.40 -9.14 -11.54
N GLY A 148 11.81 -8.23 -10.76
CA GLY A 148 10.76 -7.31 -11.21
C GLY A 148 11.25 -6.37 -12.32
N LYS A 149 10.32 -5.92 -13.18
CA LYS A 149 10.62 -5.04 -14.32
C LYS A 149 10.54 -3.57 -13.91
N THR A 150 11.57 -2.78 -14.26
CA THR A 150 11.67 -1.37 -13.86
C THR A 150 10.82 -0.41 -14.70
N ASP A 151 10.16 -0.88 -15.75
CA ASP A 151 9.34 -0.10 -16.68
C ASP A 151 7.85 -0.49 -16.65
N ASP A 152 7.47 -1.40 -15.75
CA ASP A 152 6.11 -1.95 -15.62
C ASP A 152 5.47 -1.55 -14.28
N LEU A 153 4.72 -0.44 -14.29
CA LEU A 153 3.98 0.03 -13.11
C LEU A 153 2.87 -0.93 -12.68
N GLU A 154 2.24 -1.63 -13.63
CA GLU A 154 1.13 -2.51 -13.30
C GLU A 154 1.62 -3.72 -12.51
N SER A 155 2.70 -4.35 -12.96
CA SER A 155 3.32 -5.44 -12.25
C SER A 155 3.79 -5.02 -10.85
N PHE A 156 4.36 -3.81 -10.72
CA PHE A 156 4.76 -3.30 -9.41
C PHE A 156 3.55 -2.97 -8.51
N ALA A 157 2.46 -2.44 -9.06
CA ALA A 157 1.23 -2.18 -8.30
C ALA A 157 0.62 -3.47 -7.76
N ASN A 158 0.58 -4.52 -8.57
CA ASN A 158 0.16 -5.86 -8.13
C ASN A 158 1.07 -6.40 -7.03
N TYR A 159 2.39 -6.21 -7.17
CA TYR A 159 3.34 -6.60 -6.13
C TYR A 159 3.08 -5.88 -4.81
N ILE A 160 2.85 -4.56 -4.82
CA ILE A 160 2.45 -3.78 -3.64
C ILE A 160 1.15 -4.34 -3.05
N ASN A 161 0.13 -4.58 -3.88
CA ASN A 161 -1.17 -5.08 -3.43
C ASN A 161 -1.07 -6.40 -2.66
N LEU A 162 -0.12 -7.27 -3.02
CA LEU A 162 0.09 -8.57 -2.39
C LEU A 162 1.06 -8.53 -1.20
N ASN A 163 2.07 -7.64 -1.23
CA ASN A 163 3.21 -7.70 -0.32
C ASN A 163 3.34 -6.51 0.64
N ALA A 164 2.59 -5.42 0.44
CA ALA A 164 2.64 -4.29 1.36
C ALA A 164 2.20 -4.71 2.76
N PRO A 165 2.94 -4.38 3.82
CA PRO A 165 2.60 -4.81 5.17
C PRO A 165 1.24 -4.26 5.60
N ILE A 166 0.53 -5.03 6.44
CA ILE A 166 -0.69 -4.54 7.10
C ILE A 166 -0.24 -3.61 8.23
N SER A 167 -0.72 -2.36 8.21
CA SER A 167 -0.42 -1.39 9.26
C SER A 167 -0.97 -1.88 10.60
N SER A 168 -0.21 -1.75 11.69
CA SER A 168 -0.70 -2.10 13.03
C SER A 168 -1.85 -1.20 13.49
N GLY A 169 -1.97 0.02 12.93
CA GLY A 169 -3.04 0.98 13.20
C GLY A 169 -4.14 1.01 12.12
N TRP A 170 -4.28 -0.06 11.33
CA TRP A 170 -5.21 -0.07 10.20
C TRP A 170 -6.67 0.18 10.61
N GLU A 171 -7.11 -0.30 11.78
CA GLU A 171 -8.50 -0.13 12.22
C GLU A 171 -8.86 1.34 12.40
N ASP A 172 -7.98 2.12 13.03
CA ASP A 172 -8.24 3.53 13.31
C ASP A 172 -8.20 4.37 12.03
N LEU A 173 -7.29 4.03 11.12
CA LEU A 173 -7.26 4.62 9.77
C LEU A 173 -8.57 4.33 9.03
N PHE A 174 -9.03 3.08 9.03
CA PHE A 174 -10.29 2.71 8.39
C PHE A 174 -11.49 3.40 9.03
N LYS A 175 -11.60 3.40 10.37
CA LYS A 175 -12.70 4.06 11.11
C LYS A 175 -12.78 5.54 10.76
N LYS A 176 -11.62 6.21 10.67
CA LYS A 176 -11.53 7.61 10.25
C LYS A 176 -11.97 7.78 8.80
N ASP A 177 -11.43 7.00 7.87
CA ASP A 177 -11.79 7.10 6.44
C ASP A 177 -13.29 6.86 6.21
N LEU A 178 -13.89 5.88 6.91
CA LEU A 178 -15.32 5.58 6.81
C LEU A 178 -16.17 6.74 7.34
N TYR A 179 -15.77 7.32 8.47
CA TYR A 179 -16.45 8.47 9.06
C TYR A 179 -16.32 9.71 8.15
N ASP A 180 -15.16 9.95 7.57
CA ASP A 180 -14.96 11.08 6.65
C ASP A 180 -15.77 10.90 5.36
N ALA A 181 -15.92 9.66 4.87
CA ALA A 181 -16.68 9.35 3.66
C ALA A 181 -18.19 9.39 3.85
N TYR A 182 -18.71 8.89 4.98
CA TYR A 182 -20.14 8.65 5.18
C TYR A 182 -20.73 9.17 6.49
N GLY A 183 -19.91 9.66 7.42
CA GLY A 183 -20.35 10.08 8.76
C GLY A 183 -20.68 8.92 9.71
N GLU A 184 -20.39 7.68 9.31
CA GLU A 184 -20.78 6.48 10.05
C GLU A 184 -19.68 6.03 11.01
N LYS A 185 -20.07 5.58 12.21
CA LYS A 185 -19.15 5.09 13.25
C LYS A 185 -19.19 3.57 13.32
N VAL A 186 -18.03 2.94 13.16
CA VAL A 186 -17.88 1.49 13.32
C VAL A 186 -17.99 1.12 14.80
N VAL A 187 -18.84 0.14 15.10
CA VAL A 187 -19.02 -0.39 16.47
C VAL A 187 -18.43 -1.79 16.63
N ARG A 188 -18.28 -2.55 15.54
CA ARG A 188 -17.64 -3.86 15.54
C ARG A 188 -16.97 -4.14 14.20
N LEU A 189 -15.84 -4.83 14.27
CA LEU A 189 -15.15 -5.42 13.13
C LEU A 189 -15.15 -6.93 13.31
N GLU A 190 -15.70 -7.64 12.33
CA GLU A 190 -15.72 -9.10 12.31
C GLU A 190 -14.72 -9.61 11.26
N PRO A 191 -13.74 -10.43 11.65
CA PRO A 191 -12.78 -10.98 10.70
C PRO A 191 -13.46 -11.91 9.71
N LEU A 192 -13.13 -11.74 8.44
CA LEU A 192 -13.44 -12.64 7.34
C LEU A 192 -12.14 -13.32 6.88
N LYS A 193 -12.14 -13.88 5.66
CA LYS A 193 -10.94 -14.46 5.04
C LYS A 193 -10.06 -13.38 4.41
N ASP A 194 -8.79 -13.74 4.15
CA ASP A 194 -7.87 -12.97 3.31
C ASP A 194 -7.65 -11.50 3.76
N ASN A 195 -7.62 -11.27 5.07
CA ASN A 195 -7.45 -9.96 5.69
C ASN A 195 -8.64 -9.00 5.43
N LEU A 196 -9.82 -9.55 5.13
CA LEU A 196 -11.06 -8.79 5.02
C LEU A 196 -11.79 -8.77 6.37
N TYR A 197 -12.54 -7.71 6.61
CA TYR A 197 -13.36 -7.55 7.81
C TYR A 197 -14.73 -6.98 7.44
N GLN A 198 -15.80 -7.54 8.01
CA GLN A 198 -17.12 -6.93 7.98
C GLN A 198 -17.19 -5.86 9.08
N ALA A 199 -17.41 -4.61 8.68
CA ALA A 199 -17.69 -3.52 9.59
C ALA A 199 -19.18 -3.42 9.87
N TYR A 200 -19.52 -3.18 11.14
CA TYR A 200 -20.87 -2.96 11.61
C TYR A 200 -21.03 -1.56 12.18
N ILE A 201 -22.22 -0.99 11.98
CA ILE A 201 -22.63 0.33 12.50
C ILE A 201 -23.95 0.19 13.25
N VAL A 202 -24.37 1.24 13.95
CA VAL A 202 -25.71 1.31 14.54
C VAL A 202 -26.63 2.11 13.62
N LYS A 203 -27.68 1.47 13.10
CA LYS A 203 -28.80 2.12 12.40
C LYS A 203 -30.09 1.82 13.14
N ASP A 204 -30.87 2.86 13.43
CA ASP A 204 -32.16 2.74 14.14
C ASP A 204 -32.08 1.93 15.45
N GLY A 205 -30.98 2.11 16.19
CA GLY A 205 -30.73 1.41 17.46
C GLY A 205 -30.30 -0.05 17.34
N SER A 206 -30.16 -0.57 16.11
CA SER A 206 -29.71 -1.94 15.85
C SER A 206 -28.34 -1.96 15.19
N GLU A 207 -27.52 -2.94 15.56
CA GLU A 207 -26.25 -3.19 14.88
C GLU A 207 -26.51 -3.90 13.54
N VAL A 208 -25.98 -3.32 12.45
CA VAL A 208 -26.16 -3.84 11.09
C VAL A 208 -24.83 -3.88 10.34
N PRO A 209 -24.61 -4.88 9.45
CA PRO A 209 -23.44 -4.89 8.57
C PRO A 209 -23.52 -3.69 7.61
N TYR A 210 -22.39 -3.03 7.37
CA TYR A 210 -22.33 -1.82 6.56
C TYR A 210 -21.40 -1.95 5.36
N VAL A 211 -20.10 -2.15 5.60
CA VAL A 211 -19.10 -2.31 4.54
C VAL A 211 -18.14 -3.45 4.88
N VAL A 212 -17.58 -4.07 3.85
CA VAL A 212 -16.41 -4.93 3.96
C VAL A 212 -15.16 -4.09 3.67
N VAL A 213 -14.12 -4.25 4.48
CA VAL A 213 -12.84 -3.54 4.33
C VAL A 213 -11.67 -4.53 4.24
N SER A 214 -10.65 -4.20 3.45
CA SER A 214 -9.34 -4.85 3.53
C SER A 214 -8.45 -4.18 4.56
N SER A 215 -7.94 -4.92 5.55
CA SER A 215 -6.98 -4.37 6.52
C SER A 215 -5.64 -3.99 5.90
N ARG A 216 -5.32 -4.52 4.70
CA ARG A 216 -4.09 -4.18 3.97
C ARG A 216 -4.22 -2.89 3.18
N THR A 217 -5.30 -2.77 2.40
CA THR A 217 -5.43 -1.67 1.44
C THR A 217 -6.30 -0.53 1.95
N GLY A 218 -7.05 -0.76 3.03
CA GLY A 218 -8.04 0.19 3.57
C GLY A 218 -9.23 0.44 2.66
N TYR A 219 -9.25 -0.18 1.47
CA TYR A 219 -10.39 -0.06 0.57
C TYR A 219 -11.59 -0.78 1.16
N PHE A 220 -12.75 -0.13 1.11
CA PHE A 220 -14.01 -0.68 1.57
C PHE A 220 -15.13 -0.52 0.54
N HIS A 221 -16.08 -1.45 0.58
CA HIS A 221 -17.30 -1.42 -0.21
C HIS A 221 -18.45 -2.09 0.55
N GLY A 222 -19.68 -1.67 0.31
CA GLY A 222 -20.89 -2.18 0.97
C GLY A 222 -22.14 -1.75 0.23
#